data_AF-A0AAW9IL21-F1
#
_entry.id   AF-A0AAW9IL21-F1
#
_cell.length_a   1.000
_cell.length_b   1.000
_cell.length_c   1.000
_cell.angle_alpha   90.00
_cell.angle_beta   90.00
_cell.angle_gamma   90.00
#
_symmetry.space_group_name_H-M   'P 1'
#
loop_
_entity.id
_entity.type
_entity.pdbx_description
1 polymer ?
#
loop_
_entity_poly.entity_id
_entity_poly.type
_entity_poly.pdbx_seq_one_letter_code
_entity_poly.pdbx_strand_id
1 'polypeptide(L)'
;TKDDTNTFIISFDGSSNLLQNGDFNKEVSNEIIDSIPQSYNTGDINDTLSFIKAIGQGIEEEYEVIAFTDKELSLGDINGMVVSLANSGINASVDNVSHKFLEDKVRVIATITNRGTGVYEGDFSLYDGEDLAAVESLQLQ
;
A
#
# COMPACT_ATOMS: atom_id res chain seq x y z
N THR A 1 -25.40 -11.19 -12.29
CA THR A 1 -24.84 -12.08 -11.25
C THR A 1 -25.60 -13.39 -11.35
N LYS A 2 -24.94 -14.54 -11.23
CA LYS A 2 -25.68 -15.80 -11.06
C LYS A 2 -26.44 -15.72 -9.73
N ASP A 3 -27.62 -16.32 -9.66
CA ASP A 3 -28.26 -16.57 -8.36
C ASP A 3 -27.27 -17.38 -7.48
N ASP A 4 -27.27 -17.11 -6.17
CA ASP A 4 -26.38 -17.73 -5.17
C ASP A 4 -24.88 -17.36 -5.25
N THR A 5 -24.54 -16.19 -5.83
CA THR A 5 -23.14 -15.69 -5.78
C THR A 5 -22.80 -15.21 -4.36
N ASN A 6 -21.89 -15.92 -3.69
CA ASN A 6 -21.27 -15.46 -2.45
C ASN A 6 -20.24 -14.35 -2.71
N THR A 7 -20.15 -13.39 -1.80
CA THR A 7 -19.18 -12.29 -1.83
C THR A 7 -18.36 -12.30 -0.56
N PHE A 8 -17.05 -12.21 -0.74
CA PHE A 8 -16.07 -12.09 0.32
C PHE A 8 -15.36 -10.75 0.18
N ILE A 9 -15.30 -9.98 1.26
CA ILE A 9 -14.51 -8.74 1.31
C ILE A 9 -13.43 -8.95 2.36
N ILE A 10 -12.18 -8.83 1.93
CA ILE A 10 -11.01 -8.98 2.79
C ILE A 10 -10.22 -7.68 2.71
N SER A 11 -9.96 -7.04 3.85
CA SER A 11 -9.01 -5.94 3.93
C SER A 11 -7.66 -6.44 4.47
N PHE A 12 -6.58 -5.76 4.08
CA PHE A 12 -5.25 -6.04 4.59
C PHE A 12 -4.61 -4.77 5.14
N ASP A 13 -4.22 -4.84 6.41
CA ASP A 13 -3.58 -3.74 7.14
C ASP A 13 -2.41 -4.24 7.99
N GLY A 14 -1.59 -5.13 7.42
CA GLY A 14 -0.59 -5.92 8.16
C GLY A 14 -1.15 -7.24 8.69
N SER A 15 -2.46 -7.42 8.67
CA SER A 15 -3.14 -8.69 8.86
C SER A 15 -4.36 -8.79 7.94
N SER A 16 -4.77 -10.01 7.57
CA SER A 16 -5.96 -10.22 6.74
C SER A 16 -7.22 -10.19 7.61
N ASN A 17 -8.16 -9.30 7.28
CA ASN A 17 -9.42 -9.14 8.00
C ASN A 17 -10.59 -9.48 7.08
N LEU A 18 -11.38 -10.49 7.43
CA LEU A 18 -12.60 -10.86 6.69
C LEU A 18 -13.76 -9.95 7.14
N LEU A 19 -14.18 -9.06 6.25
CA LEU A 19 -15.22 -8.06 6.52
C LEU A 19 -16.61 -8.49 6.05
N GLN A 20 -16.67 -9.23 4.93
CA GLN A 20 -17.91 -9.82 4.43
C GLN A 20 -17.69 -11.29 4.09
N ASN A 21 -18.67 -12.13 4.42
CA ASN A 21 -18.77 -13.52 4.01
C ASN A 21 -20.25 -13.89 3.91
N GLY A 22 -20.75 -14.11 2.70
CA GLY A 22 -22.10 -14.58 2.46
C GLY A 22 -22.68 -14.02 1.16
N ASP A 23 -24.00 -14.06 1.04
CA ASP A 23 -24.71 -13.67 -0.17
C ASP A 23 -24.35 -12.27 -0.65
N PHE A 24 -24.24 -12.10 -1.97
CA PHE A 24 -24.03 -10.79 -2.55
C PHE A 24 -25.21 -9.85 -2.26
N ASN A 25 -24.93 -8.80 -1.50
CA ASN A 25 -25.81 -7.65 -1.33
C ASN A 25 -25.01 -6.37 -1.62
N LYS A 26 -25.36 -5.68 -2.71
CA LYS A 26 -24.63 -4.49 -3.17
C LYS A 26 -24.61 -3.36 -2.15
N GLU A 27 -25.71 -3.10 -1.45
CA GLU A 27 -25.79 -2.00 -0.46
C GLU A 27 -24.86 -2.30 0.71
N VAL A 28 -24.94 -3.51 1.27
CA VAL A 28 -24.08 -3.97 2.36
C VAL A 28 -22.60 -3.95 1.94
N SER A 29 -22.28 -4.47 0.75
CA SER A 29 -20.89 -4.49 0.26
C SER A 29 -20.32 -3.09 0.08
N ASN A 30 -21.11 -2.14 -0.42
CA ASN A 30 -20.69 -0.75 -0.54
C ASN A 30 -20.45 -0.11 0.83
N GLU A 31 -21.37 -0.30 1.79
CA GLU A 31 -21.20 0.21 3.16
C GLU A 31 -19.94 -0.33 3.83
N ILE A 32 -19.65 -1.63 3.66
CA ILE A 32 -18.44 -2.25 4.18
C ILE A 32 -17.20 -1.60 3.56
N ILE A 33 -17.14 -1.47 2.23
CA ILE A 33 -16.00 -0.87 1.51
C ILE A 33 -15.78 0.58 1.95
N ASP A 34 -16.84 1.39 2.03
CA ASP A 34 -16.76 2.80 2.43
C ASP A 34 -16.31 2.98 3.89
N SER A 35 -16.52 1.95 4.73
CA SER A 35 -16.14 1.96 6.14
C SER A 35 -14.70 1.55 6.42
N ILE A 36 -13.95 1.06 5.42
CA ILE A 36 -12.56 0.59 5.61
C ILE A 36 -11.66 1.79 5.96
N PRO A 37 -11.09 1.85 7.18
CA PRO A 37 -10.27 2.98 7.58
C PRO A 37 -8.87 2.89 6.96
N GLN A 38 -8.27 4.05 6.67
CA GLN A 38 -6.84 4.11 6.38
C GLN A 38 -6.05 3.75 7.65
N SER A 39 -5.09 2.84 7.53
CA SER A 39 -4.14 2.54 8.60
C SER A 39 -2.70 2.80 8.13
N TYR A 40 -1.77 2.87 9.09
CA TYR A 40 -0.33 3.03 8.85
C TYR A 40 0.47 1.76 9.12
N ASN A 41 -0.23 0.63 9.19
CA ASN A 41 0.39 -0.65 9.48
C ASN A 41 1.19 -1.15 8.26
N THR A 42 2.28 -1.84 8.53
CA THR A 42 3.13 -2.45 7.51
C THR A 42 2.97 -3.96 7.52
N GLY A 43 2.94 -4.59 6.35
CA GLY A 43 3.00 -6.05 6.21
C GLY A 43 3.19 -6.44 4.75
N ASP A 44 3.51 -7.72 4.54
CA ASP A 44 3.57 -8.30 3.20
C ASP A 44 2.18 -8.76 2.78
N ILE A 45 1.61 -8.12 1.76
CA ILE A 45 0.28 -8.48 1.25
C ILE A 45 0.23 -9.92 0.71
N ASN A 46 1.39 -10.48 0.31
CA ASN A 46 1.48 -11.87 -0.14
C ASN A 46 1.12 -12.87 0.98
N ASP A 47 1.22 -12.47 2.25
CA ASP A 47 0.79 -13.29 3.39
C ASP A 47 -0.73 -13.58 3.36
N THR A 48 -1.52 -12.70 2.74
CA THR A 48 -2.97 -12.86 2.60
C THR A 48 -3.35 -13.94 1.56
N LEU A 49 -2.44 -14.30 0.64
CA LEU A 49 -2.74 -15.26 -0.44
C LEU A 49 -3.10 -16.64 0.10
N SER A 50 -2.42 -17.11 1.15
CA SER A 50 -2.72 -18.40 1.79
C SER A 50 -4.14 -18.41 2.36
N PHE A 51 -4.58 -17.29 2.93
CA PHE A 51 -5.93 -17.12 3.47
C PHE A 51 -6.99 -17.09 2.36
N ILE A 52 -6.75 -16.32 1.30
CA ILE A 52 -7.63 -16.27 0.11
C ILE A 52 -7.77 -17.67 -0.50
N LYS A 53 -6.66 -18.41 -0.63
CA LYS A 53 -6.65 -19.76 -1.19
C LYS A 53 -7.46 -20.73 -0.33
N ALA A 54 -7.36 -20.64 0.99
CA ALA A 54 -8.16 -21.46 1.90
C ALA A 54 -9.66 -21.19 1.77
N ILE A 55 -10.07 -19.92 1.62
CA ILE A 55 -11.47 -19.55 1.35
C ILE A 55 -11.91 -20.14 0.00
N GLY A 56 -11.14 -19.89 -1.07
CA GLY A 56 -11.46 -20.37 -2.42
C GLY A 56 -11.59 -21.89 -2.50
N GLN A 57 -10.72 -22.64 -1.80
CA GLN A 57 -10.82 -24.10 -1.70
C GLN A 57 -12.10 -24.57 -0.99
N GLY A 58 -12.60 -23.79 -0.03
CA GLY A 58 -13.83 -24.12 0.71
C GLY A 58 -15.13 -23.80 -0.03
N ILE A 59 -15.08 -23.02 -1.11
CA ILE A 59 -16.27 -22.70 -1.93
C ILE A 59 -16.67 -23.90 -2.81
N GLU A 60 -15.74 -24.81 -3.11
CA GLU A 60 -15.95 -26.01 -3.95
C GLU A 60 -16.47 -25.74 -5.39
N GLU A 61 -16.66 -24.46 -5.76
CA GLU A 61 -17.08 -23.97 -7.08
C GLU A 61 -16.04 -23.01 -7.69
N GLU A 62 -16.32 -22.51 -8.91
CA GLU A 62 -15.51 -21.46 -9.53
C GLU A 62 -15.58 -20.16 -8.72
N TYR A 63 -14.42 -19.65 -8.30
CA TYR A 63 -14.27 -18.36 -7.63
C TYR A 63 -13.32 -17.46 -8.41
N GLU A 64 -13.50 -16.15 -8.28
CA GLU A 64 -12.63 -15.13 -8.90
C GLU A 64 -12.23 -14.11 -7.84
N VAL A 65 -10.95 -13.75 -7.81
CA VAL A 65 -10.39 -12.76 -6.89
C VAL A 65 -10.07 -11.47 -7.65
N ILE A 66 -10.55 -10.35 -7.14
CA ILE A 66 -10.18 -9.02 -7.63
C ILE A 66 -9.44 -8.31 -6.50
N ALA A 67 -8.13 -8.13 -6.67
CA ALA A 67 -7.28 -7.52 -5.65
C ALA A 67 -6.96 -6.06 -5.98
N PHE A 68 -7.36 -5.12 -5.12
CA PHE A 68 -7.01 -3.71 -5.23
C PHE A 68 -5.84 -3.41 -4.29
N THR A 69 -4.70 -2.96 -4.83
CA THR A 69 -3.48 -2.80 -4.01
C THR A 69 -2.52 -1.77 -4.61
N ASP A 70 -1.88 -0.99 -3.75
CA ASP A 70 -0.73 -0.13 -4.10
C ASP A 70 0.62 -0.88 -4.00
N LYS A 71 0.61 -2.13 -3.54
CA LYS A 71 1.77 -3.02 -3.44
C LYS A 71 1.84 -3.98 -4.61
N GLU A 72 3.06 -4.43 -4.91
CA GLU A 72 3.28 -5.56 -5.82
C GLU A 72 2.66 -6.82 -5.22
N LEU A 73 1.79 -7.48 -6.00
CA LEU A 73 1.08 -8.69 -5.61
C LEU A 73 1.09 -9.68 -6.79
N SER A 74 1.49 -10.92 -6.52
CA SER A 74 1.40 -12.01 -7.48
C SER A 74 0.33 -13.01 -7.03
N LEU A 75 -0.73 -13.17 -7.81
CA LEU A 75 -1.82 -14.11 -7.48
C LEU A 75 -1.41 -15.59 -7.60
N GLY A 76 -0.29 -15.88 -8.28
CA GLY A 76 0.17 -17.26 -8.48
C GLY A 76 -0.86 -18.11 -9.21
N ASP A 77 -1.38 -19.14 -8.55
CA ASP A 77 -2.38 -20.07 -9.08
C ASP A 77 -3.83 -19.70 -8.73
N ILE A 78 -4.05 -18.58 -8.03
CA ILE A 78 -5.39 -18.07 -7.71
C ILE A 78 -6.02 -17.47 -8.97
N ASN A 79 -7.26 -17.88 -9.29
CA ASN A 79 -8.04 -17.30 -10.37
C ASN A 79 -8.45 -15.86 -10.03
N GLY A 80 -8.05 -14.90 -10.85
CA GLY A 80 -8.36 -13.50 -10.58
C GLY A 80 -7.49 -12.49 -11.32
N MET A 81 -7.63 -11.23 -10.91
CA MET A 81 -6.84 -10.10 -11.42
C MET A 81 -6.42 -9.14 -10.32
N VAL A 82 -5.28 -8.46 -10.55
CA VAL A 82 -4.79 -7.39 -9.69
C VAL A 82 -5.08 -6.04 -10.35
N VAL A 83 -5.81 -5.19 -9.63
CA VAL A 83 -6.01 -3.78 -9.95
C VAL A 83 -4.99 -2.97 -9.15
N SER A 84 -3.94 -2.52 -9.83
CA SER A 84 -2.92 -1.67 -9.21
C SER A 84 -3.48 -0.29 -8.91
N LEU A 85 -3.36 0.11 -7.63
CA LEU A 85 -3.61 1.46 -7.11
C LEU A 85 -2.30 2.21 -6.85
N ALA A 86 -1.15 1.62 -7.17
CA ALA A 86 0.13 2.29 -6.99
C ALA A 86 0.09 3.61 -7.77
N ASN A 87 0.46 4.71 -7.11
CA ASN A 87 0.65 5.98 -7.79
C ASN A 87 1.74 5.77 -8.85
N SER A 88 1.32 5.66 -10.11
CA SER A 88 2.22 5.74 -11.26
C SER A 88 2.58 7.21 -11.44
N GLY A 89 3.59 7.67 -10.70
CA GLY A 89 3.96 9.08 -10.68
C GLY A 89 5.21 9.38 -9.87
N ILE A 90 5.33 10.64 -9.47
CA ILE A 90 6.42 11.21 -8.68
C ILE A 90 6.25 10.76 -7.22
N ASN A 91 7.20 9.98 -6.67
CA ASN A 91 7.07 9.42 -5.33
C ASN A 91 8.43 9.31 -4.62
N ALA A 92 8.94 10.42 -4.08
CA ALA A 92 10.15 10.41 -3.26
C ALA A 92 9.85 10.14 -1.79
N SER A 93 10.63 9.27 -1.16
CA SER A 93 10.64 9.04 0.28
C SER A 93 11.94 9.52 0.91
N VAL A 94 11.87 10.08 2.12
CA VAL A 94 13.05 10.27 2.97
C VAL A 94 13.23 9.00 3.79
N ASP A 95 14.22 8.18 3.43
CA ASP A 95 14.44 6.87 4.03
C ASP A 95 15.27 6.94 5.32
N ASN A 96 16.16 7.92 5.41
CA ASN A 96 17.02 8.11 6.57
C ASN A 96 17.35 9.58 6.77
N VAL A 97 17.42 10.01 8.03
CA VAL A 97 18.00 11.28 8.44
C VAL A 97 18.91 11.00 9.63
N SER A 98 20.20 11.24 9.45
CA SER A 98 21.22 11.05 10.48
C SER A 98 21.99 12.35 10.69
N HIS A 99 22.48 12.58 11.91
CA HIS A 99 23.24 13.77 12.23
C HIS A 99 24.45 13.49 13.12
N LYS A 100 25.44 14.38 13.07
CA LYS A 100 26.59 14.37 13.97
C LYS A 100 26.98 15.79 14.35
N PHE A 101 27.10 16.03 15.65
CA PHE A 101 27.68 17.26 16.18
C PHE A 101 29.20 17.26 15.99
N LEU A 102 29.70 18.32 15.39
CA LEU A 102 31.11 18.74 15.36
C LEU A 102 31.20 20.03 16.19
N GLU A 103 32.40 20.43 16.60
CA GLU A 103 32.61 21.53 17.56
C GLU A 103 31.79 22.79 17.27
N ASP A 104 31.67 23.18 16.00
CA ASP A 104 31.03 24.41 15.54
C ASP A 104 29.85 24.19 14.57
N LYS A 105 29.47 22.94 14.27
CA LYS A 105 28.47 22.63 13.24
C LYS A 105 27.79 21.29 13.41
N VAL A 106 26.61 21.16 12.84
CA VAL A 106 25.92 19.88 12.68
C VAL A 106 26.11 19.39 11.25
N ARG A 107 26.58 18.15 11.10
CA ARG A 107 26.52 17.46 9.81
C ARG A 107 25.24 16.64 9.77
N VAL A 108 24.42 16.86 8.75
CA VAL A 108 23.22 16.05 8.46
C VAL A 108 23.45 15.24 7.20
N ILE A 109 23.03 13.98 7.21
CA ILE A 109 23.00 13.10 6.04
C ILE A 109 21.58 12.57 5.93
N ALA A 110 20.92 12.92 4.83
CA ALA A 110 19.62 12.40 4.46
C ALA A 110 19.74 11.49 3.23
N THR A 111 18.99 10.40 3.22
CA THR A 111 18.84 9.53 2.05
C THR A 111 17.43 9.72 1.51
N ILE A 112 17.34 10.18 0.26
CA ILE A 112 16.08 10.38 -0.43
C ILE A 112 16.03 9.42 -1.62
N THR A 113 14.96 8.65 -1.73
CA THR A 113 14.79 7.61 -2.74
C THR A 113 13.53 7.87 -3.55
N ASN A 114 13.65 7.86 -4.87
CA ASN A 114 12.48 7.80 -5.74
C ASN A 114 11.95 6.37 -5.77
N ARG A 115 10.72 6.18 -5.31
CA ARG A 115 9.98 4.91 -5.39
C ARG A 115 8.91 4.95 -6.48
N GLY A 116 8.85 6.05 -7.23
CA GLY A 116 7.95 6.25 -8.36
C GLY A 116 8.50 5.64 -9.64
N THR A 117 7.68 5.66 -10.69
CA THR A 117 8.07 5.17 -12.03
C THR A 117 8.52 6.29 -12.96
N GLY A 118 8.48 7.55 -12.51
CA GLY A 118 8.93 8.73 -13.26
C GLY A 118 10.00 9.50 -12.51
N VAL A 119 10.76 10.33 -13.22
CA VAL A 119 11.81 11.18 -12.62
C VAL A 119 11.19 12.11 -11.58
N TYR A 120 11.74 12.09 -10.36
CA TYR A 120 11.38 13.05 -9.32
C TYR A 120 12.24 14.31 -9.46
N GLU A 121 11.59 15.46 -9.59
CA GLU A 121 12.21 16.79 -9.52
C GLU A 121 11.56 17.58 -8.40
N GLY A 122 12.36 18.05 -7.44
CA GLY A 122 11.87 18.82 -6.31
C GLY A 122 13.00 19.20 -5.35
N ASP A 123 12.67 19.86 -4.25
CA ASP A 123 13.68 20.34 -3.30
C ASP A 123 13.58 19.60 -1.95
N PHE A 124 14.74 19.31 -1.36
CA PHE A 124 14.87 18.90 0.03
C PHE A 124 15.24 20.12 0.88
N SER A 125 14.35 20.52 1.78
CA SER A 125 14.58 21.63 2.69
C SER A 125 14.86 21.12 4.11
N LEU A 126 15.95 21.60 4.71
CA LEU A 126 16.30 21.35 6.10
C LEU A 126 16.04 22.62 6.92
N TYR A 127 15.35 22.47 8.03
CA TYR A 127 15.03 23.57 8.95
C TYR A 127 15.72 23.37 10.30
N ASP A 128 16.13 24.47 10.93
CA ASP A 128 16.56 24.57 12.32
C ASP A 128 15.49 25.34 13.10
N GLY A 129 14.55 24.61 13.70
CA GLY A 129 13.33 25.20 14.25
C GLY A 129 12.47 25.80 13.12
N GLU A 130 12.20 27.10 13.21
CA GLU A 130 11.43 27.85 12.20
C GLU A 130 12.32 28.42 11.08
N ASP A 131 13.65 28.36 11.24
CA ASP A 131 14.59 28.95 10.30
C ASP A 131 15.00 27.93 9.24
N LEU A 132 14.94 28.31 7.96
CA LEU A 132 15.40 27.48 6.86
C LEU A 132 16.93 27.41 6.86
N ALA A 133 17.47 26.24 7.19
CA ALA A 133 18.91 26.01 7.31
C ALA A 133 19.58 25.68 5.97
N ALA A 134 18.92 24.88 5.11
CA ALA A 134 19.44 24.53 3.79
C ALA A 134 18.32 24.10 2.82
N VAL A 135 18.58 24.25 1.52
CA VAL A 135 17.75 23.71 0.44
C VAL A 135 18.66 23.04 -0.59
N GLU A 136 18.37 21.79 -0.91
CA GLU A 136 19.08 21.00 -1.92
C GLU A 136 18.09 20.56 -2.99
N SER A 137 18.34 20.94 -4.24
CA SER A 137 17.52 20.46 -5.36
C SER A 137 17.84 19.00 -5.66
N LEU A 138 16.79 18.21 -5.82
CA LEU A 138 16.82 16.78 -6.07
C LEU A 138 16.35 16.50 -7.49
N GLN A 139 17.14 15.69 -8.20
CA GLN A 139 16.72 15.02 -9.42
C GLN A 139 17.01 13.53 -9.23
N LEU A 140 15.97 12.74 -8.99
CA LEU A 140 16.08 11.32 -8.66
C LEU A 140 15.44 10.49 -9.78
N GLN A 141 16.17 9.46 -10.21
CA GLN A 141 15.69 8.46 -11.17
C GLN A 141 14.87 7.42 -10.46
#